data_AF-A0A832GSI4-F1
#
_entry.id   AF-A0A832GSI4-F1
#
_cell.length_a   1.000
_cell.length_b   1.000
_cell.length_c   1.000
_cell.angle_alpha   90.00
_cell.angle_beta   90.00
_cell.angle_gamma   90.00
#
_symmetry.space_group_name_H-M   'P 1'
#
loop_
_entity.id
_entity.type
_entity.pdbx_description
1 polymer ?
#
loop_
_entity_poly.entity_id
_entity_poly.type
_entity_poly.pdbx_seq_one_letter_code
_entity_poly.pdbx_strand_id
1 'polypeptide(L)'
;MEFVEILMSISKNILIIPAHYFTPWFGVLGFKSGFNSIEECFQEKSKHIYALETGLSSDPSMAFRISKLDKYTLVSFSDSHTSNPLRLGREFTVLKLIKFHLKKFMKL
;
A
#
# COMPACT_ATOMS: atom_id res chain seq x y z
N MET A 1 -7.40 11.64 11.19
CA MET A 1 -6.82 10.34 11.56
C MET A 1 -5.62 10.55 12.49
N GLU A 2 -5.82 10.31 13.79
CA GLU A 2 -4.78 10.40 14.83
C GLU A 2 -3.63 9.40 14.61
N PHE A 3 -3.92 8.23 14.01
CA PHE A 3 -2.96 7.16 13.78
C PHE A 3 -1.72 7.60 12.99
N VAL A 4 -1.90 8.27 11.84
CA VAL A 4 -0.76 8.72 11.03
C VAL A 4 0.09 9.75 11.77
N GLU A 5 -0.54 10.64 12.56
CA GLU A 5 0.18 11.63 13.36
C GLU A 5 1.01 10.97 14.46
N ILE A 6 0.45 9.98 15.15
CA ILE A 6 1.18 9.19 16.15
C ILE A 6 2.39 8.50 15.52
N LEU A 7 2.22 7.84 14.37
CA LEU A 7 3.34 7.20 13.69
C LEU A 7 4.42 8.21 13.30
N MET A 8 4.02 9.37 12.77
CA MET A 8 4.96 10.42 12.36
C MET A 8 5.65 11.10 13.56
N SER A 9 5.06 11.09 14.76
CA SER A 9 5.71 11.59 15.97
C SER A 9 6.77 10.61 16.50
N ILE A 10 6.58 9.30 16.30
CA ILE A 10 7.58 8.27 16.62
C ILE A 10 8.78 8.37 15.68
N SER A 11 8.55 8.39 14.36
CA SER A 11 9.63 8.48 13.38
C SER A 11 9.11 8.87 12.00
N LYS A 12 9.73 9.90 11.42
CA LYS A 12 9.50 10.31 10.02
C LYS A 12 9.97 9.26 8.99
N ASN A 13 10.67 8.22 9.42
CA ASN A 13 11.11 7.12 8.55
C ASN A 13 10.10 5.97 8.45
N ILE A 14 8.96 6.05 9.16
CA ILE A 14 7.91 5.02 9.05
C ILE A 14 7.20 5.16 7.71
N LEU A 15 7.09 4.04 7.00
CA LEU A 15 6.34 3.96 5.76
C LEU A 15 4.94 3.39 6.05
N ILE A 16 3.92 4.08 5.56
CA ILE A 16 2.52 3.67 5.71
C ILE A 16 2.03 3.27 4.32
N ILE A 17 1.69 1.99 4.17
CA ILE A 17 1.17 1.43 2.94
C ILE A 17 -0.21 0.86 3.29
N PRO A 18 -1.31 1.39 2.74
CA PRO A 18 -2.62 0.76 2.81
C PRO A 18 -2.54 -0.65 2.23
N ALA A 19 -2.78 -1.64 3.10
CA ALA A 19 -2.75 -3.05 2.73
C ALA A 19 -3.92 -3.38 1.79
N HIS A 20 -3.67 -4.30 0.85
CA HIS A 20 -4.65 -4.93 -0.05
C HIS A 20 -5.81 -3.99 -0.41
N TYR A 21 -5.50 -2.87 -1.08
CA TYR A 21 -6.32 -1.65 -1.07
C TYR A 21 -7.70 -1.83 -1.72
N PHE A 22 -7.86 -2.82 -2.61
CA PHE A 22 -9.12 -3.16 -3.27
C PHE A 22 -9.84 -4.39 -2.70
N THR A 23 -9.30 -5.04 -1.67
CA THR A 23 -9.99 -6.18 -1.05
C THR A 23 -11.33 -5.71 -0.46
N PRO A 24 -12.46 -6.38 -0.76
CA PRO A 24 -13.80 -5.87 -0.42
C PRO A 24 -14.00 -5.54 1.07
N TRP A 25 -13.34 -6.30 1.94
CA TRP A 25 -13.31 -6.10 3.38
C TRP A 25 -11.94 -5.57 3.78
N PHE A 26 -11.90 -4.54 4.63
CA PHE A 26 -10.69 -3.91 5.18
C PHE A 26 -9.73 -3.22 4.19
N GLY A 27 -9.87 -3.43 2.88
CA GLY A 27 -9.18 -2.62 1.88
C GLY A 27 -9.74 -1.20 1.84
N VAL A 28 -8.88 -0.18 1.74
CA VAL A 28 -9.27 1.24 1.82
C VAL A 28 -10.22 1.69 0.70
N LEU A 29 -10.16 1.08 -0.48
CA LEU A 29 -11.09 1.28 -1.60
C LEU A 29 -12.01 0.06 -1.79
N GLY A 30 -12.06 -0.83 -0.79
CA GLY A 30 -12.96 -1.98 -0.77
C GLY A 30 -14.41 -1.54 -0.60
N PHE A 31 -15.35 -2.32 -1.14
CA PHE A 31 -16.78 -2.04 -1.07
C PHE A 31 -17.31 -1.76 0.36
N LYS A 32 -16.70 -2.38 1.38
CA LYS A 32 -17.11 -2.22 2.79
C LYS A 32 -16.36 -1.13 3.55
N SER A 33 -15.43 -0.42 2.91
CA SER A 33 -14.67 0.66 3.55
C SER A 33 -15.48 1.96 3.68
N GLY A 34 -16.33 2.25 2.70
CA GLY A 34 -17.07 3.50 2.60
C GLY A 34 -16.28 4.67 1.98
N PHE A 35 -15.03 4.48 1.55
CA PHE A 35 -14.22 5.53 0.92
C PHE A 35 -14.10 5.36 -0.60
N ASN A 36 -14.12 6.48 -1.32
CA ASN A 36 -13.95 6.52 -2.79
C ASN A 36 -12.54 6.98 -3.21
N SER A 37 -11.70 7.37 -2.25
CA SER A 37 -10.33 7.81 -2.50
C SER A 37 -9.45 7.69 -1.26
N ILE A 38 -8.13 7.65 -1.46
CA ILE A 38 -7.14 7.66 -0.37
C ILE A 38 -7.21 8.98 0.39
N GLU A 39 -7.47 10.09 -0.31
CA GLU A 39 -7.61 11.43 0.27
C GLU A 39 -8.83 11.53 1.18
N GLU A 40 -9.93 10.86 0.84
CA GLU A 40 -11.12 10.82 1.70
C GLU A 40 -10.83 10.05 3.00
N CYS A 41 -10.11 8.93 2.90
CA CYS A 41 -9.73 8.12 4.05
C CYS A 41 -8.72 8.83 4.97
N PHE A 42 -7.62 9.33 4.41
CA PHE A 42 -6.49 9.88 5.17
C PHE A 42 -6.51 11.41 5.32
N GLN A 43 -7.41 12.11 4.64
CA GLN A 43 -7.55 13.57 4.67
C GLN A 43 -6.20 14.28 4.41
N GLU A 44 -5.85 15.30 5.19
CA GLU A 44 -4.58 16.03 5.09
C GLU A 44 -3.34 15.14 5.32
N LYS A 45 -3.53 13.94 5.87
CA LYS A 45 -2.44 12.98 6.13
C LYS A 45 -2.15 12.07 4.94
N SER A 46 -2.97 12.12 3.88
CA SER A 46 -2.73 11.40 2.61
C SER A 46 -1.35 11.70 2.01
N LYS A 47 -0.76 12.87 2.29
CA LYS A 47 0.62 13.23 1.90
C LYS A 47 1.71 12.31 2.45
N HIS A 48 1.40 11.47 3.45
CA HIS A 48 2.29 10.48 4.02
C HIS A 48 2.15 9.09 3.37
N ILE A 49 1.20 8.93 2.45
CA ILE A 49 0.96 7.69 1.70
C ILE A 49 1.64 7.82 0.35
N TYR A 50 2.67 7.02 0.12
CA TYR A 50 3.45 7.03 -1.13
C TYR A 50 3.23 5.77 -1.98
N ALA A 51 2.73 4.70 -1.37
CA ALA A 51 2.54 3.42 -2.03
C ALA A 51 1.21 2.79 -1.60
N LEU A 52 0.69 1.90 -2.44
CA LEU A 52 -0.50 1.09 -2.18
C LEU A 52 -0.17 -0.38 -2.44
N GLU A 53 -0.65 -1.26 -1.56
CA GLU A 53 -0.50 -2.71 -1.74
C GLU A 53 -1.69 -3.28 -2.51
N THR A 54 -1.47 -3.85 -3.69
CA THR A 54 -2.53 -4.39 -4.57
C THR A 54 -3.42 -5.41 -3.85
N GLY A 55 -2.79 -6.38 -3.18
CA GLY A 55 -3.45 -7.56 -2.64
C GLY A 55 -4.09 -8.44 -3.72
N LEU A 56 -4.66 -9.57 -3.30
CA LEU A 56 -5.17 -10.62 -4.20
C LEU A 56 -6.38 -10.22 -5.06
N SER A 57 -7.02 -9.09 -4.73
CA SER A 57 -8.24 -8.62 -5.38
C SER A 57 -7.98 -7.60 -6.48
N SER A 58 -6.72 -7.23 -6.72
CA SER A 58 -6.36 -6.30 -7.79
C SER A 58 -5.00 -6.59 -8.40
N ASP A 59 -4.79 -6.08 -9.62
CA ASP A 59 -3.50 -6.08 -10.29
C ASP A 59 -3.11 -4.64 -10.70
N PRO A 60 -1.83 -4.39 -11.07
CA PRO A 60 -1.41 -3.07 -11.51
C PRO A 60 -2.18 -2.50 -12.71
N SER A 61 -2.64 -3.35 -13.63
CA SER A 61 -3.39 -2.91 -14.81
C SER A 61 -4.77 -2.32 -14.45
N MET A 62 -5.38 -2.78 -13.36
CA MET A 62 -6.60 -2.19 -12.80
C MET A 62 -6.32 -0.80 -12.24
N ALA A 63 -5.20 -0.62 -11.53
CA ALA A 63 -4.83 0.67 -10.95
C ALA A 63 -4.60 1.73 -12.03
N PHE A 64 -3.95 1.37 -13.14
CA PHE A 64 -3.69 2.27 -14.27
C PHE A 64 -4.95 2.80 -14.97
N ARG A 65 -6.12 2.20 -14.71
CA ARG A 65 -7.42 2.69 -15.22
C ARG A 65 -7.99 3.81 -14.35
N ILE A 66 -7.39 4.09 -13.20
CA ILE A 66 -7.88 5.05 -12.22
C ILE A 66 -6.79 6.11 -12.03
N SER A 67 -6.88 7.22 -12.76
CA SER A 67 -5.84 8.26 -12.78
C SER A 67 -5.49 8.86 -11.40
N LYS A 68 -6.43 8.78 -10.44
CA LYS A 68 -6.18 9.17 -9.04
C LYS A 68 -5.11 8.31 -8.36
N LEU A 69 -4.86 7.09 -8.86
CA LEU A 69 -3.91 6.16 -8.31
C LEU A 69 -2.51 6.28 -8.94
N ASP A 70 -2.36 6.96 -10.07
CA ASP A 70 -1.11 7.07 -10.84
C ASP A 70 0.05 7.68 -10.03
N LYS A 71 -0.26 8.44 -8.98
CA LYS A 71 0.73 9.07 -8.10
C LYS A 71 1.28 8.16 -7.01
N TYR A 72 0.74 6.95 -6.85
CA TYR A 72 1.19 5.99 -5.84
C TYR A 72 2.03 4.90 -6.48
N THR A 73 3.12 4.54 -5.81
CA THR A 73 3.89 3.35 -6.17
C THR A 73 3.11 2.09 -5.80
N LEU A 74 2.88 1.19 -6.75
CA LEU A 74 2.18 -0.06 -6.47
C LEU A 74 3.18 -1.11 -5.98
N VAL A 75 2.82 -1.76 -4.88
CA VAL A 75 3.55 -2.90 -4.31
C VAL A 75 2.61 -4.09 -4.15
N SER A 76 3.16 -5.29 -4.07
CA SER A 76 2.39 -6.52 -3.95
C SER A 76 3.06 -7.41 -2.93
N PHE A 77 2.28 -7.85 -1.94
CA PHE A 77 2.74 -8.70 -0.85
C PHE A 77 1.79 -9.87 -0.69
N SER A 78 2.32 -11.00 -0.22
CA SER A 78 1.53 -12.22 -0.14
C SER A 78 0.47 -12.25 0.97
N ASP A 79 0.59 -11.40 1.99
CA ASP A 79 -0.17 -11.50 3.25
C ASP A 79 -0.16 -12.94 3.81
N SER A 80 1.05 -13.48 3.99
CA SER A 80 1.22 -14.91 4.29
C SER A 80 0.97 -15.19 5.77
N HIS A 81 0.01 -16.07 6.03
CA HIS A 81 -0.32 -16.57 7.36
C HIS A 81 0.25 -17.96 7.65
N THR A 82 1.00 -18.54 6.70
CA THR A 82 1.69 -19.83 6.86
C THR A 82 3.04 -19.81 6.14
N SER A 83 3.91 -20.75 6.47
CA SER A 83 5.21 -20.94 5.80
C SER A 83 5.13 -21.74 4.49
N ASN A 84 3.93 -22.15 4.08
CA ASN A 84 3.74 -22.92 2.85
C ASN A 84 4.15 -22.07 1.62
N PRO A 85 5.04 -22.55 0.73
CA PRO A 85 5.45 -21.81 -0.48
C PRO A 85 4.31 -21.43 -1.43
N LEU A 86 3.16 -22.11 -1.36
CA LEU A 86 1.96 -21.73 -2.12
C LEU A 86 1.27 -20.48 -1.56
N ARG A 87 1.60 -20.08 -0.33
CA ARG A 87 1.10 -18.87 0.33
C ARG A 87 2.18 -17.81 0.45
N LEU A 88 3.35 -18.19 0.96
CA LEU A 88 4.49 -17.29 1.13
C LEU A 88 5.01 -16.87 -0.24
N GLY A 89 5.01 -15.56 -0.51
CA GLY A 89 5.47 -15.03 -1.79
C GLY A 89 4.56 -15.37 -2.97
N ARG A 90 3.27 -15.71 -2.75
CA ARG A 90 2.30 -15.83 -3.85
C ARG A 90 2.09 -14.52 -4.62
N GLU A 91 2.36 -13.39 -3.97
CA GLU A 91 2.53 -12.07 -4.56
C GLU A 91 3.79 -11.44 -3.98
N PHE A 92 4.57 -10.77 -4.84
CA PHE A 92 5.81 -10.10 -4.46
C PHE A 92 6.14 -8.97 -5.44
N THR A 93 6.79 -7.93 -4.94
CA THR A 93 7.38 -6.87 -5.77
C THR A 93 8.83 -7.17 -6.06
N VAL A 94 9.18 -7.24 -7.36
CA VAL A 94 10.58 -7.36 -7.79
C VAL A 94 11.26 -6.00 -7.74
N LEU A 95 12.35 -5.91 -6.98
CA LEU A 95 13.15 -4.68 -6.86
C LEU A 95 14.45 -4.83 -7.63
N LYS A 96 14.68 -3.94 -8.60
CA LYS A 96 15.96 -3.84 -9.30
C LYS A 96 16.89 -2.89 -8.55
N LEU A 97 17.76 -3.43 -7.69
CA LEU A 97 18.63 -2.64 -6.82
C LEU A 97 20.07 -3.17 -6.81
N ILE A 98 21.05 -2.26 -6.75
CA ILE A 98 22.46 -2.60 -6.48
C ILE A 98 22.68 -2.83 -4.97
N LYS A 99 21.98 -2.07 -4.14
CA LYS A 99 22.01 -2.17 -2.67
C LYS A 99 20.68 -1.73 -2.09
N PHE A 100 20.10 -2.53 -1.19
CA PHE A 100 18.85 -2.18 -0.52
C PHE A 100 19.08 -1.15 0.57
N HIS A 101 18.24 -0.11 0.57
CA HIS A 101 18.17 0.86 1.65
C HIS A 101 16.73 1.36 1.74
N LEU A 102 16.10 1.25 2.92
CA LEU A 102 14.69 1.57 3.09
C LEU A 102 14.37 3.01 2.65
N LYS A 103 15.25 3.98 2.93
CA LYS A 103 15.06 5.37 2.49
C LYS A 103 15.07 5.54 0.96
N LYS A 104 15.66 4.61 0.20
CA LYS A 104 15.57 4.60 -1.27
C LYS A 104 14.24 4.03 -1.74
N PHE A 105 13.70 3.03 -1.03
CA PHE A 105 12.37 2.50 -1.26
C PHE A 105 11.28 3.53 -0.95
N MET A 106 11.46 4.34 0.10
CA MET A 106 10.59 5.49 0.44
C MET A 106 10.66 6.66 -0.56
N LYS A 107 11.61 6.64 -1.51
CA LYS A 107 11.80 7.65 -2.57
C LYS A 107 11.43 7.13 -3.95
N LEU A 108 10.84 5.92 -4.03
CA LEU A 108 10.12 5.48 -5.23
C LEU A 108 8.87 6.35 -5.40
#